data_AF-A0A0W0GAQ0-F1
#
_entry.id   AF-A0A0W0GAQ0-F1
#
_cell.length_a   1.000
_cell.length_b   1.000
_cell.length_c   1.000
_cell.angle_alpha   90.00
_cell.angle_beta   90.00
_cell.angle_gamma   90.00
#
_symmetry.space_group_name_H-M   'P 1'
#
loop_
_entity.id
_entity.type
_entity.pdbx_description
1 polymer ?
#
loop_
_entity_poly.entity_id
_entity_poly.type
_entity_poly.pdbx_seq_one_letter_code
_entity_poly.pdbx_strand_id
1 'polypeptide(L)'
;MSSTKSKSKVQPLSDQEIQQNYNRFQGDLQTIARKIGELESESEEHGLVLSTLEETLAEEPDRKCFRLIGGVLVERTVKDVVPALQTNREGIRKAVESLTEQYKTKEKEFDTFKQDYNIRLVSKV
;
A
#
# COMPACT_ATOMS: atom_id res chain seq x y z
N MET A 1 14.08 17.41 -42.52
CA MET A 1 13.35 16.12 -42.58
C MET A 1 12.57 15.97 -41.30
N SER A 2 11.24 15.99 -41.37
CA SER A 2 10.34 16.00 -40.22
C SER A 2 9.91 14.56 -39.93
N SER A 3 10.37 14.00 -38.81
CA SER A 3 10.10 12.62 -38.43
C SER A 3 8.69 12.50 -37.85
N THR A 4 7.78 11.95 -38.64
CA THR A 4 6.41 11.58 -38.24
C THR A 4 6.47 10.46 -37.18
N LYS A 5 6.15 10.78 -35.92
CA LYS A 5 5.91 9.78 -34.87
C LYS A 5 4.66 8.97 -35.24
N SER A 6 4.87 7.70 -35.53
CA SER A 6 3.83 6.68 -35.69
C SER A 6 3.01 6.57 -34.39
N LYS A 7 1.74 6.98 -34.43
CA LYS A 7 0.76 6.63 -33.40
C LYS A 7 0.55 5.12 -33.45
N SER A 8 0.97 4.42 -32.40
CA SER A 8 0.65 3.01 -32.17
C SER A 8 -0.87 2.83 -32.27
N LYS A 9 -1.34 1.96 -33.16
CA LYS A 9 -2.78 1.66 -33.29
C LYS A 9 -3.24 0.91 -32.03
N VAL A 10 -4.14 1.52 -31.26
CA VAL A 10 -4.85 0.88 -30.15
C VAL A 10 -5.59 -0.35 -30.69
N GLN A 11 -5.52 -1.49 -29.99
CA GLN A 11 -6.25 -2.69 -30.40
C GLN A 11 -7.76 -2.45 -30.33
N PRO A 12 -8.54 -2.88 -31.34
CA PRO A 12 -9.99 -2.76 -31.27
C PRO A 12 -10.54 -3.76 -30.24
N LEU A 13 -11.12 -3.25 -29.15
CA LEU A 13 -11.88 -4.02 -28.16
C LEU A 13 -13.38 -3.78 -28.36
N SER A 14 -14.20 -4.78 -28.04
CA SER A 14 -15.65 -4.65 -27.96
C SER A 14 -16.08 -3.84 -26.74
N ASP A 15 -17.29 -3.27 -26.77
CA ASP A 15 -17.86 -2.52 -25.64
C ASP A 15 -17.93 -3.37 -24.35
N GLN A 16 -18.18 -4.68 -24.48
CA GLN A 16 -18.19 -5.61 -23.35
C GLN A 16 -16.80 -5.77 -22.74
N GLU A 17 -15.75 -5.94 -23.57
CA GLU A 17 -14.37 -6.03 -23.10
C GLU A 17 -13.91 -4.71 -22.47
N ILE A 18 -14.35 -3.57 -23.01
CA ILE A 18 -14.04 -2.26 -22.44
C ILE A 18 -14.62 -2.12 -21.03
N GLN A 19 -15.90 -2.49 -20.84
CA GLN A 19 -16.55 -2.47 -19.53
C GLN A 19 -15.90 -3.43 -18.53
N GLN A 20 -15.54 -4.64 -18.96
CA GLN A 20 -14.86 -5.61 -18.12
C GLN A 20 -13.49 -5.10 -17.66
N ASN A 21 -12.68 -4.56 -18.57
CA ASN A 21 -11.38 -3.98 -18.24
C ASN A 21 -11.52 -2.77 -17.32
N TYR A 22 -12.52 -1.90 -17.55
CA TYR A 22 -12.80 -0.76 -16.67
C TYR A 22 -13.09 -1.22 -15.23
N ASN A 23 -14.00 -2.19 -15.05
CA ASN A 23 -14.34 -2.73 -13.74
C ASN A 23 -13.13 -3.39 -13.06
N ARG A 24 -12.28 -4.07 -13.84
CA ARG A 24 -11.04 -4.65 -13.34
C ARG A 24 -10.07 -3.58 -12.82
N PHE A 25 -9.85 -2.50 -13.58
CA PHE A 25 -9.00 -1.39 -13.13
C PHE A 25 -9.51 -0.78 -11.82
N GLN A 26 -10.82 -0.54 -11.71
CA GLN A 26 -11.42 -0.04 -10.48
C GLN A 26 -11.24 -1.00 -9.30
N GLY A 27 -11.47 -2.30 -9.52
CA GLY A 27 -11.28 -3.33 -8.50
C GLY A 27 -9.82 -3.45 -8.04
N ASP A 28 -8.87 -3.39 -8.97
CA ASP A 28 -7.43 -3.41 -8.69
C ASP A 28 -7.04 -2.19 -7.84
N LEU A 29 -7.44 -0.97 -8.26
CA LEU A 29 -7.15 0.26 -7.52
C LEU A 29 -7.76 0.26 -6.11
N GLN A 30 -9.01 -0.16 -5.97
CA GLN A 30 -9.68 -0.24 -4.67
C GLN A 30 -8.99 -1.26 -3.75
N THR A 31 -8.53 -2.39 -4.30
CA THR A 31 -7.82 -3.41 -3.54
C THR A 31 -6.47 -2.88 -3.02
N ILE A 32 -5.71 -2.18 -3.88
CA ILE A 32 -4.44 -1.56 -3.48
C ILE A 32 -4.69 -0.49 -2.41
N ALA A 33 -5.66 0.40 -2.61
CA ALA A 33 -5.99 1.46 -1.66
C ALA A 33 -6.40 0.91 -0.28
N ARG A 34 -7.23 -0.14 -0.26
CA ARG A 34 -7.57 -0.83 1.01
C ARG A 34 -6.33 -1.37 1.69
N LYS A 35 -5.42 -2.00 0.94
CA LYS A 35 -4.22 -2.61 1.53
C LYS A 35 -3.24 -1.55 2.07
N ILE A 36 -3.13 -0.40 1.41
CA ILE A 36 -2.38 0.75 1.91
C ILE A 36 -2.94 1.18 3.27
N GLY A 37 -4.24 1.44 3.37
CA GLY A 37 -4.85 1.89 4.62
C GLY A 37 -4.72 0.89 5.77
N GLU A 38 -4.82 -0.42 5.49
CA GLU A 38 -4.55 -1.47 6.48
C GLU A 38 -3.13 -1.38 7.04
N LEU A 39 -2.12 -1.26 6.16
CA LEU A 39 -0.71 -1.23 6.56
C LEU A 39 -0.31 0.10 7.23
N GLU A 40 -0.92 1.21 6.82
CA GLU A 40 -0.73 2.51 7.48
C GLU A 40 -1.20 2.45 8.93
N SER A 41 -2.40 1.90 9.18
CA SER A 41 -2.92 1.68 10.54
C SER A 41 -1.97 0.81 11.37
N GLU A 42 -1.46 -0.31 10.82
CA GLU A 42 -0.50 -1.18 11.51
C GLU A 42 0.81 -0.43 11.85
N SER A 43 1.31 0.41 10.94
CA SER A 43 2.51 1.22 11.17
C SER A 43 2.31 2.27 12.27
N GLU A 44 1.12 2.86 12.34
CA GLU A 44 0.72 3.82 13.38
C GLU A 44 0.61 3.14 14.75
N GLU A 45 -0.01 1.97 14.82
CA GLU A 45 -0.09 1.14 16.04
C GLU A 45 1.30 0.80 16.57
N HIS A 46 2.22 0.36 15.69
CA HIS A 46 3.61 0.14 16.05
C HIS A 46 4.30 1.42 16.55
N GLY A 47 4.00 2.56 15.93
CA GLY A 47 4.51 3.86 16.34
C GLY A 47 4.07 4.26 17.75
N LEU A 48 2.80 4.02 18.08
CA LEU A 48 2.25 4.29 19.41
C LEU A 48 2.88 3.40 20.49
N VAL A 49 3.07 2.10 20.21
CA VAL A 49 3.75 1.21 21.16
C VAL A 49 5.19 1.67 21.38
N LEU A 50 5.91 2.04 20.31
CA LEU A 50 7.28 2.54 20.42
C LEU A 50 7.38 3.79 21.29
N SER A 51 6.50 4.79 21.09
CA SER A 51 6.54 6.02 21.89
C SER A 51 6.31 5.77 23.38
N THR A 52 5.46 4.80 23.73
CA THR A 52 5.25 4.42 25.14
C THR A 52 6.44 3.68 25.76
N LEU A 53 7.32 3.09 24.94
CA LEU A 53 8.48 2.34 25.39
C LEU A 53 9.77 3.17 25.44
N GLU A 54 9.78 4.39 24.88
CA GLU A 54 10.99 5.25 24.82
C GLU A 54 11.59 5.55 26.20
N GLU A 55 10.76 5.99 27.14
CA GLU A 55 11.21 6.28 28.52
C GLU A 55 11.69 5.01 29.23
N THR A 56 10.97 3.90 29.07
CA THR A 56 11.38 2.63 29.68
C THR A 56 12.67 2.09 29.07
N LEU A 57 12.91 2.30 27.78
CA LEU A 57 14.17 1.93 27.13
C LEU A 57 15.35 2.74 27.67
N ALA A 58 15.14 4.03 27.96
CA ALA A 58 16.18 4.92 28.46
C ALA A 58 16.54 4.62 29.93
N GLU A 59 15.54 4.43 30.78
CA GLU A 59 15.72 4.29 32.23
C GLU A 59 15.87 2.83 32.68
N GLU A 60 15.16 1.89 32.04
CA GLU A 60 15.08 0.48 32.45
C GLU A 60 15.20 -0.51 31.27
N PRO A 61 16.31 -0.50 30.50
CA PRO A 61 16.45 -1.30 29.27
C PRO A 61 16.32 -2.82 29.49
N ASP A 62 16.72 -3.32 30.66
CA ASP A 62 16.66 -4.73 31.05
C ASP A 62 15.30 -5.16 31.65
N ARG A 63 14.34 -4.24 31.75
CA ARG A 63 13.00 -4.56 32.24
C ARG A 63 12.36 -5.64 31.38
N LYS A 64 11.76 -6.63 32.03
CA LYS A 64 11.08 -7.73 31.36
C LYS A 64 9.92 -7.21 30.51
N CYS A 65 9.87 -7.67 29.26
CA CYS A 65 8.83 -7.42 28.28
C CYS A 65 8.28 -8.76 27.80
N PHE A 66 6.97 -8.86 27.63
CA PHE A 66 6.32 -10.10 27.20
C PHE A 66 5.65 -9.88 25.84
N ARG A 67 6.05 -10.66 24.84
CA ARG A 67 5.46 -10.63 23.50
C ARG A 67 4.47 -11.79 23.35
N LEU A 68 3.22 -11.49 23.02
CA LEU A 68 2.20 -12.49 22.71
C LEU A 68 2.34 -12.97 21.27
N ILE A 69 2.54 -14.28 21.06
CA ILE A 69 2.65 -14.91 19.73
C ILE A 69 1.78 -16.17 19.74
N GLY A 70 0.72 -16.20 18.94
CA GLY A 70 -0.15 -17.38 18.80
C GLY A 70 -0.74 -17.89 20.13
N GLY A 71 -0.97 -16.99 21.09
CA GLY A 71 -1.47 -17.35 22.44
C GLY A 71 -0.39 -17.65 23.48
N VAL A 72 0.90 -17.64 23.12
CA VAL A 72 2.02 -17.85 24.03
C VAL A 72 2.72 -16.53 24.34
N LEU A 73 2.98 -16.24 25.62
CA LEU A 73 3.78 -15.11 26.05
C LEU A 73 5.27 -15.49 26.08
N VAL A 74 6.08 -14.77 25.30
CA VAL A 74 7.53 -14.94 25.25
C VAL A 74 8.20 -13.83 26.05
N GLU A 75 8.96 -14.19 27.08
CA GLU A 75 9.77 -13.24 27.86
C GLU A 75 10.98 -12.72 27.05
N ARG A 76 11.16 -11.41 27.06
CA ARG A 76 12.24 -10.63 26.45
C ARG A 76 12.57 -9.44 27.36
N THR A 77 13.51 -8.60 26.97
CA THR A 77 13.73 -7.29 27.61
C THR A 77 13.26 -6.16 26.71
N VAL A 78 13.08 -4.95 27.27
CA VAL A 78 12.71 -3.76 26.49
C VAL A 78 13.74 -3.47 25.40
N LYS A 79 15.05 -3.55 25.72
CA LYS A 79 16.13 -3.34 24.74
C LYS A 79 16.15 -4.36 23.60
N ASP A 80 15.62 -5.57 23.81
CA ASP A 80 15.52 -6.59 22.75
C ASP A 80 14.28 -6.38 21.85
N VAL A 81 13.19 -5.87 22.43
CA VAL A 81 11.89 -5.74 21.74
C VAL A 81 11.82 -4.47 20.89
N VAL A 82 12.35 -3.35 21.37
CA VAL A 82 12.28 -2.07 20.65
C VAL A 82 12.90 -2.15 19.24
N PRO A 83 14.10 -2.71 19.02
CA PRO A 83 14.69 -2.80 17.68
C PRO A 83 13.84 -3.65 16.71
N ALA A 84 13.20 -4.69 17.22
CA ALA A 84 12.31 -5.54 16.41
C ALA A 84 11.04 -4.79 16.00
N LEU A 85 10.44 -4.01 16.91
CA LEU A 85 9.29 -3.16 16.60
C LEU A 85 9.64 -2.07 15.58
N GLN A 86 10.81 -1.43 15.72
CA GLN A 86 11.30 -0.42 14.76
C GLN A 86 11.50 -1.02 13.38
N THR A 87 12.16 -2.18 13.29
CA THR A 87 12.42 -2.88 12.03
C THR A 87 11.12 -3.28 11.35
N ASN A 88 10.15 -3.81 12.10
CA ASN A 88 8.84 -4.18 11.56
C ASN A 88 8.08 -2.96 11.02
N ARG A 89 8.02 -1.87 11.80
CA ARG A 89 7.38 -0.61 11.38
C ARG A 89 7.99 -0.06 10.08
N GLU A 90 9.31 -0.09 9.99
CA GLU A 90 10.04 0.37 8.80
C GLU A 90 9.77 -0.55 7.58
N GLY A 91 9.70 -1.87 7.79
CA GLY A 91 9.29 -2.81 6.75
C GLY A 91 7.88 -2.54 6.23
N ILE A 92 6.94 -2.24 7.12
CA ILE A 92 5.56 -1.87 6.77
C ILE A 92 5.54 -0.58 5.96
N ARG A 93 6.29 0.45 6.35
CA ARG A 93 6.38 1.72 5.60
C ARG A 93 6.90 1.52 4.18
N LYS A 94 7.95 0.73 4.01
CA LYS A 94 8.47 0.38 2.68
C LYS A 94 7.45 -0.37 1.83
N ALA A 95 6.64 -1.25 2.44
CA ALA A 95 5.56 -1.92 1.74
C ALA A 95 4.46 -0.93 1.31
N VAL A 96 4.11 0.04 2.16
CA VAL A 96 3.16 1.13 1.83
C VAL A 96 3.69 1.99 0.66
N GLU A 97 4.96 2.37 0.68
CA GLU A 97 5.61 3.11 -0.41
C GLU A 97 5.52 2.34 -1.72
N SER A 98 5.88 1.04 -1.71
CA SER A 98 5.78 0.19 -2.89
C SER A 98 4.34 0.05 -3.42
N LEU A 99 3.36 -0.11 -2.54
CA LEU A 99 1.95 -0.17 -2.93
C LEU A 99 1.45 1.17 -3.49
N THR A 100 1.93 2.28 -2.94
CA THR A 100 1.61 3.63 -3.43
C THR A 100 2.15 3.85 -4.85
N GLU A 101 3.37 3.38 -5.14
CA GLU A 101 3.93 3.40 -6.49
C GLU A 101 3.14 2.51 -7.46
N GLN A 102 2.74 1.31 -7.03
CA GLN A 102 1.90 0.40 -7.80
C GLN A 102 0.53 1.04 -8.10
N TYR A 103 -0.09 1.68 -7.10
CA TYR A 103 -1.35 2.41 -7.26
C TYR A 103 -1.22 3.49 -8.34
N LYS A 104 -0.21 4.37 -8.23
CA LYS A 104 0.03 5.47 -9.19
C LYS A 104 0.31 4.96 -10.60
N THR A 105 1.02 3.84 -10.73
CA THR A 105 1.29 3.21 -12.02
C THR A 105 -0.01 2.70 -12.64
N LYS A 106 -0.82 1.97 -11.87
CA LYS A 106 -2.10 1.42 -12.31
C LYS A 106 -3.12 2.51 -12.63
N GLU A 107 -3.12 3.61 -11.87
CA GLU A 107 -3.97 4.78 -12.11
C GLU A 107 -3.65 5.43 -13.45
N LYS A 108 -2.35 5.61 -13.78
CA LYS A 108 -1.92 6.11 -15.09
C LYS A 108 -2.29 5.17 -16.24
N GLU A 109 -2.16 3.87 -16.04
CA GLU A 109 -2.63 2.87 -17.02
C GLU A 109 -4.14 2.98 -17.24
N PHE A 110 -4.90 3.14 -16.16
CA PHE A 110 -6.35 3.31 -16.24
C PHE A 110 -6.76 4.61 -16.93
N ASP A 111 -6.05 5.72 -16.66
CA ASP A 111 -6.25 6.99 -17.35
C ASP A 111 -5.96 6.89 -18.85
N THR A 112 -4.86 6.23 -19.20
CA THR A 112 -4.50 5.96 -20.61
C THR A 112 -5.58 5.10 -21.28
N PHE A 113 -6.05 4.05 -20.61
CA PHE A 113 -7.13 3.20 -21.11
C PHE A 113 -8.43 3.99 -21.35
N LYS A 114 -8.82 4.87 -20.42
CA LYS A 114 -9.99 5.75 -20.61
C LYS A 114 -9.84 6.66 -21.84
N GLN A 115 -8.64 7.19 -22.08
CA GLN A 115 -8.35 8.04 -23.23
C GLN A 115 -8.37 7.25 -24.55
N ASP A 116 -7.70 6.10 -24.59
CA ASP A 116 -7.57 5.26 -25.79
C ASP A 116 -8.92 4.79 -26.34
N TYR A 117 -9.89 4.52 -25.44
CA TYR A 117 -11.24 4.05 -25.80
C TYR A 117 -12.32 5.13 -25.66
N ASN A 118 -11.94 6.40 -25.47
CA ASN A 118 -12.87 7.54 -25.32
C ASN A 118 -13.99 7.29 -24.29
N ILE A 119 -13.66 6.64 -23.17
CA ILE A 119 -14.62 6.31 -22.11
C ILE A 119 -15.08 7.60 -21.43
N ARG A 120 -16.39 7.87 -21.48
CA ARG A 120 -17.01 9.02 -20.81
C ARG A 120 -17.74 8.55 -19.56
N LEU A 121 -17.48 9.21 -18.42
CA LEU A 121 -18.28 9.05 -17.22
C LEU A 121 -19.67 9.64 -17.48
N VAL A 122 -20.68 8.78 -17.61
CA VAL A 122 -22.07 9.21 -17.67
C VAL A 122 -22.57 9.25 -16.23
N SER A 123 -22.54 10.43 -15.62
CA SER A 123 -23.24 10.65 -14.34
C SER A 123 -24.74 10.50 -14.61
N LYS A 124 -25.37 9.45 -14.09
CA LYS A 124 -26.83 9.40 -14.01
C LYS A 124 -27.24 10.32 -12.87
N VAL A 125 -27.78 11.48 -13.22
CA VAL A 125 -28.57 12.36 -12.34
C VAL A 125 -29.88 11.66 -12.01
#